data_AF-A0A6P0S5J9-F1
#
_entry.id   AF-A0A6P0S5J9-F1
#
_cell.length_a   1.000
_cell.length_b   1.000
_cell.length_c   1.000
_cell.angle_alpha   90.00
_cell.angle_beta   90.00
_cell.angle_gamma   90.00
#
_symmetry.space_group_name_H-M   'P 1'
#
loop_
_entity.id
_entity.type
_entity.pdbx_description
1 polymer ?
#
loop_
_entity_poly.entity_id
_entity_poly.type
_entity_poly.pdbx_seq_one_letter_code
_entity_poly.pdbx_strand_id
1 'polypeptide(L)'
;MSSETSSYRQEISPVEKPVQFERPQFGASLIQVGSLIRAPQARNNFSVTGKGLTVAVLDTGLRTTHLDFEGRVIEQQNFTADNGGNVDDASDGNGHGTNVAGIIVANRFHTGIAPGANVIPIKVLSNRGGGSFSAIRDALQWVIESKSTSHYCCLYVFR
;
A
#
# COMPACT_ATOMS: atom_id res chain seq x y z
N MET A 1 -30.02 18.81 -45.82
CA MET A 1 -29.15 17.61 -45.73
C MET A 1 -28.36 17.74 -44.43
N SER A 2 -28.96 17.27 -43.34
CA SER A 2 -28.39 17.27 -41.99
C SER A 2 -27.70 15.92 -41.76
N SER A 3 -26.37 15.89 -41.70
CA SER A 3 -25.60 14.70 -41.33
C SER A 3 -25.22 14.79 -39.86
N GLU A 4 -25.89 13.99 -39.05
CA GLU A 4 -25.62 13.77 -37.63
C GLU A 4 -24.28 13.03 -37.45
N THR A 5 -23.36 13.61 -36.69
CA THR A 5 -22.19 12.90 -36.17
C THR A 5 -22.54 12.30 -34.82
N SER A 6 -23.03 11.05 -34.84
CA SER A 6 -23.31 10.26 -33.64
C SER A 6 -21.99 9.93 -32.92
N SER A 7 -21.69 10.71 -31.88
CA SER A 7 -20.58 10.49 -30.95
C SER A 7 -20.84 9.23 -30.12
N TYR A 8 -20.12 8.15 -30.42
CA TYR A 8 -20.12 6.93 -29.63
C TYR A 8 -19.30 7.16 -28.34
N ARG A 9 -19.94 7.69 -27.30
CA ARG A 9 -19.38 7.69 -25.94
C ARG A 9 -19.55 6.29 -25.38
N GLN A 10 -18.47 5.52 -25.28
CA GLN A 10 -18.47 4.33 -24.45
C GLN A 10 -18.62 4.78 -22.99
N GLU A 11 -19.79 4.52 -22.40
CA GLU A 11 -19.96 4.58 -20.96
C GLU A 11 -19.07 3.50 -20.35
N ILE A 12 -17.93 3.93 -19.81
CA ILE A 12 -17.05 3.04 -19.05
C ILE A 12 -17.78 2.75 -17.75
N SER A 13 -18.19 1.50 -17.55
CA SER A 13 -18.75 1.05 -16.28
C SER A 13 -17.85 1.51 -15.12
N PRO A 14 -18.41 1.93 -13.98
CA PRO A 14 -17.61 2.32 -12.82
C PRO A 14 -16.61 1.20 -12.52
N VAL A 15 -15.33 1.57 -12.33
CA VAL A 15 -14.31 0.61 -11.90
C VAL A 15 -14.82 -0.05 -10.61
N GLU A 16 -15.12 -1.34 -10.69
CA GLU A 16 -15.58 -2.10 -9.54
C GLU A 16 -14.50 -2.03 -8.46
N LYS A 17 -14.90 -1.72 -7.21
CA LYS A 17 -13.93 -1.57 -6.13
C LYS A 17 -13.17 -2.88 -5.96
N PRO A 18 -11.84 -2.84 -5.70
CA PRO A 18 -11.06 -4.05 -5.52
C PRO A 18 -11.69 -5.00 -4.48
N VAL A 19 -12.10 -6.19 -4.90
CA VAL A 19 -12.64 -7.23 -4.02
C VAL A 19 -11.47 -8.04 -3.44
N GLN A 20 -11.50 -8.26 -2.13
CA GLN A 20 -10.54 -9.16 -1.49
C GLN A 20 -11.09 -10.58 -1.54
N PHE A 21 -10.26 -11.52 -1.98
CA PHE A 21 -10.61 -12.93 -2.00
C PHE A 21 -10.02 -13.65 -0.79
N GLU A 22 -10.77 -14.61 -0.24
CA GLU A 22 -10.35 -15.42 0.92
C GLU A 22 -9.32 -16.51 0.56
N ARG A 23 -8.94 -16.59 -0.71
CA ARG A 23 -7.90 -17.49 -1.23
C ARG A 23 -7.22 -16.84 -2.44
N PRO A 24 -5.93 -17.14 -2.72
CA PRO A 24 -5.26 -16.66 -3.92
C PRO A 24 -6.04 -17.06 -5.17
N GLN A 25 -6.45 -16.08 -5.99
CA GLN A 25 -7.26 -16.35 -7.21
C GLN A 25 -6.41 -16.68 -8.43
N PHE A 26 -5.16 -16.24 -8.43
CA PHE A 26 -4.20 -16.54 -9.50
C PHE A 26 -3.17 -17.52 -8.98
N GLY A 27 -3.05 -18.68 -9.63
CA GLY A 27 -1.91 -19.57 -9.47
C GLY A 27 -0.73 -19.03 -10.26
N ALA A 28 -0.14 -17.91 -9.84
CA ALA A 28 0.94 -17.28 -10.59
C ALA A 28 2.06 -16.80 -9.66
N SER A 29 3.24 -17.40 -9.82
CA SER A 29 4.61 -16.83 -9.80
C SER A 29 5.06 -15.87 -8.68
N LEU A 30 4.21 -15.39 -7.76
CA LEU A 30 4.64 -14.55 -6.62
C LEU A 30 5.57 -15.30 -5.66
N ILE A 31 5.51 -16.64 -5.62
CA ILE A 31 6.49 -17.50 -4.93
C ILE A 31 7.90 -17.34 -5.55
N GLN A 32 8.02 -16.89 -6.81
CA GLN A 32 9.30 -16.80 -7.50
C GLN A 32 10.08 -15.53 -7.15
N VAL A 33 9.50 -14.32 -7.04
CA VAL A 33 10.32 -13.10 -6.79
C VAL A 33 11.04 -13.15 -5.44
N GLY A 34 10.33 -13.54 -4.38
CA GLY A 34 10.96 -13.74 -3.07
C GLY A 34 12.08 -14.77 -3.12
N SER A 35 11.90 -15.85 -3.88
CA SER A 35 12.91 -16.88 -4.08
C SER A 35 14.09 -16.41 -4.94
N LEU A 36 13.85 -15.57 -5.96
CA LEU A 36 14.86 -14.97 -6.84
C LEU A 36 15.79 -14.05 -6.06
N ILE A 37 15.24 -13.21 -5.17
CA ILE A 37 16.03 -12.33 -4.31
C ILE A 37 16.51 -13.02 -3.03
N ARG A 38 16.26 -14.33 -2.91
CA ARG A 38 16.66 -15.18 -1.77
C ARG A 38 16.13 -14.69 -0.41
N ALA A 39 14.97 -14.04 -0.40
CA ALA A 39 14.35 -13.53 0.84
C ALA A 39 14.03 -14.64 1.86
N PRO A 40 13.45 -15.80 1.48
CA PRO A 40 13.25 -16.90 2.42
C PRO A 40 14.57 -17.42 3.02
N GLN A 41 15.62 -17.53 2.20
CA GLN A 41 16.94 -17.98 2.65
C GLN A 41 17.56 -16.98 3.62
N ALA A 42 17.47 -15.68 3.34
CA ALA A 42 17.93 -14.64 4.26
C ALA A 42 17.19 -14.69 5.60
N ARG A 43 15.85 -14.79 5.57
CA ARG A 43 15.04 -14.92 6.78
C ARG A 43 15.43 -16.14 7.61
N ASN A 44 15.64 -17.29 6.97
CA ASN A 44 16.03 -18.52 7.66
C ASN A 44 17.47 -18.45 8.22
N ASN A 45 18.42 -17.99 7.41
CA ASN A 45 19.84 -17.94 7.80
C ASN A 45 20.11 -16.98 8.96
N PHE A 46 19.40 -15.86 8.99
CA PHE A 46 19.59 -14.84 10.03
C PHE A 46 18.49 -14.87 11.10
N SER A 47 17.51 -15.76 10.99
CA SER A 47 16.34 -15.81 11.88
C SER A 47 15.62 -14.46 12.02
N VAL A 48 15.49 -13.73 10.90
CA VAL A 48 14.87 -12.40 10.85
C VAL A 48 13.55 -12.43 10.10
N THR A 49 12.56 -11.69 10.59
CA THR A 49 11.25 -11.52 9.93
C THR A 49 10.86 -10.05 9.75
N GLY A 50 11.66 -9.12 10.29
CA GLY A 50 11.28 -7.71 10.43
C GLY A 50 10.51 -7.39 11.72
N LYS A 51 10.36 -8.36 12.63
CA LYS A 51 9.72 -8.14 13.95
C LYS A 51 10.36 -6.97 14.69
N GLY A 52 9.51 -6.08 15.21
CA GLY A 52 9.93 -4.87 15.93
C GLY A 52 10.31 -3.70 15.01
N LEU A 53 10.30 -3.89 13.69
CA LEU A 53 10.43 -2.83 12.71
C LEU A 53 9.06 -2.40 12.20
N THR A 54 8.98 -1.13 11.83
CA THR A 54 7.82 -0.53 11.16
C THR A 54 8.25 0.06 9.83
N VAL A 55 7.44 -0.18 8.79
CA VAL A 55 7.63 0.38 7.45
C VAL A 55 6.55 1.42 7.19
N ALA A 56 6.97 2.65 6.89
CA ALA A 56 6.08 3.69 6.39
C ALA A 56 5.96 3.57 4.86
N VAL A 57 4.73 3.40 4.36
CA VAL A 57 4.45 3.24 2.92
C VAL A 57 3.76 4.51 2.42
N LEU A 58 4.49 5.33 1.68
CA LEU A 58 3.97 6.56 1.07
C LEU A 58 3.42 6.25 -0.31
N ASP A 59 2.10 6.13 -0.41
CA ASP A 59 1.42 5.69 -1.64
C ASP A 59 -0.03 6.21 -1.69
N THR A 60 -0.92 5.45 -2.31
CA THR A 60 -2.36 5.67 -2.48
C THR A 60 -3.20 5.31 -1.25
N GLY A 61 -2.56 4.81 -0.19
CA GLY A 61 -3.19 4.35 1.04
C GLY A 61 -3.04 2.85 1.25
N LEU A 62 -3.80 2.29 2.19
CA LEU A 62 -3.88 0.84 2.40
C LEU A 62 -5.29 0.41 2.80
N ARG A 63 -5.75 -0.73 2.27
CA ARG A 63 -6.94 -1.41 2.77
C ARG A 63 -6.63 -2.08 4.10
N THR A 64 -6.83 -1.37 5.21
CA THR A 64 -6.51 -1.84 6.57
C THR A 64 -7.32 -3.06 7.00
N THR A 65 -8.50 -3.26 6.40
CA THR A 65 -9.34 -4.44 6.63
C THR A 65 -8.82 -5.71 5.95
N HIS A 66 -7.73 -5.63 5.17
CA HIS A 66 -7.23 -6.79 4.44
C HIS A 66 -6.55 -7.77 5.39
N LEU A 67 -6.93 -9.05 5.32
CA LEU A 67 -6.55 -10.07 6.30
C LEU A 67 -5.05 -10.35 6.32
N ASP A 68 -4.33 -10.08 5.21
CA ASP A 68 -2.87 -10.15 5.22
C ASP A 68 -2.24 -9.11 6.15
N PHE A 69 -2.89 -7.99 6.51
CA PHE A 69 -2.34 -6.92 7.36
C PHE A 69 -2.92 -6.88 8.78
N GLU A 70 -3.77 -7.84 9.13
CA GLU A 70 -4.47 -7.88 10.41
C GLU A 70 -3.50 -7.74 11.60
N GLY A 71 -3.79 -6.78 12.49
CA GLY A 71 -3.00 -6.51 13.70
C GLY A 71 -1.64 -5.85 13.48
N ARG A 72 -1.33 -5.36 12.28
CA ARG A 72 0.01 -4.83 11.94
C ARG A 72 0.01 -3.41 11.40
N VAL A 73 -1.16 -2.85 11.14
CA VAL A 73 -1.33 -1.41 10.91
C VAL A 73 -1.37 -0.74 12.29
N ILE A 74 -0.34 0.02 12.63
CA ILE A 74 -0.21 0.61 13.98
C ILE A 74 -0.62 2.09 14.03
N GLU A 75 -0.59 2.76 12.89
CA GLU A 75 -0.93 4.17 12.69
C GLU A 75 -1.22 4.37 11.20
N GLN A 76 -1.90 5.45 10.81
CA GLN A 76 -2.12 5.81 9.41
C GLN A 76 -2.21 7.32 9.26
N GLN A 77 -1.83 7.85 8.09
CA GLN A 77 -1.90 9.28 7.84
C GLN A 77 -2.30 9.60 6.39
N ASN A 78 -3.13 10.60 6.19
CA ASN A 78 -3.60 11.07 4.88
C ASN A 78 -3.23 12.53 4.67
N PHE A 79 -2.49 12.79 3.58
CA PHE A 79 -2.06 14.11 3.12
C PHE A 79 -2.78 14.54 1.84
N THR A 80 -3.85 13.83 1.47
CA THR A 80 -4.67 14.12 0.28
C THR A 80 -6.03 14.68 0.68
N ALA A 81 -6.75 15.23 -0.30
CA ALA A 81 -8.15 15.66 -0.11
C ALA A 81 -9.16 14.51 -0.18
N ASP A 82 -8.72 13.29 -0.53
CA ASP A 82 -9.60 12.12 -0.50
C ASP A 82 -10.07 11.85 0.95
N ASN A 83 -11.13 11.05 1.08
CA ASN A 83 -11.69 10.70 2.40
C ASN A 83 -12.13 11.93 3.20
N GLY A 84 -12.56 12.98 2.50
CA GLY A 84 -12.96 14.26 3.10
C GLY A 84 -11.80 15.04 3.70
N GLY A 85 -10.55 14.73 3.34
CA GLY A 85 -9.36 15.30 3.97
C GLY A 85 -9.14 14.84 5.40
N ASN A 86 -9.79 13.76 5.83
CA ASN A 86 -9.56 13.18 7.14
C ASN A 86 -8.13 12.64 7.22
N VAL A 87 -7.32 13.25 8.06
CA VAL A 87 -5.90 12.92 8.25
C VAL A 87 -5.71 11.51 8.81
N ASP A 88 -6.67 11.00 9.58
CA ASP A 88 -6.61 9.67 10.19
C ASP A 88 -7.20 8.57 9.30
N ASP A 89 -7.54 8.87 8.04
CA ASP A 89 -8.11 7.91 7.09
C ASP A 89 -7.25 7.80 5.83
N ALA A 90 -6.32 6.85 5.84
CA ALA A 90 -5.45 6.51 4.70
C ALA A 90 -6.01 5.34 3.87
N SER A 91 -7.33 5.17 3.81
CA SER A 91 -7.93 4.07 3.05
C SER A 91 -7.55 4.12 1.56
N ASP A 92 -7.21 2.96 1.01
CA ASP A 92 -6.82 2.84 -0.39
C ASP A 92 -8.04 2.74 -1.33
N GLY A 93 -8.22 3.76 -2.18
CA GLY A 93 -9.20 3.74 -3.26
C GLY A 93 -8.61 3.42 -4.64
N ASN A 94 -7.29 3.19 -4.75
CA ASN A 94 -6.61 2.87 -6.01
C ASN A 94 -6.22 1.38 -6.09
N GLY A 95 -5.60 0.85 -5.03
CA GLY A 95 -5.11 -0.52 -4.92
C GLY A 95 -3.58 -0.65 -5.00
N HIS A 96 -2.88 0.36 -5.53
CA HIS A 96 -1.42 0.33 -5.66
C HIS A 96 -0.72 0.23 -4.30
N GLY A 97 -1.14 1.05 -3.32
CA GLY A 97 -0.53 1.07 -1.99
C GLY A 97 -0.76 -0.22 -1.21
N THR A 98 -1.96 -0.80 -1.34
CA THR A 98 -2.28 -2.12 -0.78
C THR A 98 -1.40 -3.22 -1.40
N ASN A 99 -1.12 -3.17 -2.71
CA ASN A 99 -0.23 -4.12 -3.38
C ASN A 99 1.22 -3.97 -2.90
N VAL A 100 1.75 -2.73 -2.88
CA VAL A 100 3.09 -2.43 -2.38
C VAL A 100 3.27 -2.93 -0.93
N ALA A 101 2.31 -2.64 -0.06
CA ALA A 101 2.35 -3.12 1.31
C ALA A 101 2.29 -4.66 1.40
N GLY A 102 1.55 -5.31 0.49
CA GLY A 102 1.50 -6.76 0.37
C GLY A 102 2.88 -7.38 0.11
N ILE A 103 3.64 -6.81 -0.83
CA ILE A 103 5.01 -7.25 -1.15
C ILE A 103 5.91 -7.13 0.08
N ILE A 104 5.78 -6.03 0.84
CA ILE A 104 6.65 -5.76 1.96
C ILE A 104 6.28 -6.64 3.14
N VAL A 105 5.03 -6.58 3.60
CA VAL A 105 4.67 -7.08 4.93
C VAL A 105 3.68 -8.24 4.93
N ALA A 106 2.95 -8.64 3.88
CA ALA A 106 1.89 -9.67 3.97
C ALA A 106 2.30 -10.94 4.78
N ASN A 107 1.39 -11.50 5.58
CA ASN A 107 1.72 -12.61 6.49
C ASN A 107 0.58 -13.60 6.76
N ARG A 108 -0.39 -13.77 5.84
CA ARG A 108 -1.49 -14.74 6.03
C ARG A 108 -1.69 -15.64 4.82
N PHE A 109 -2.21 -15.09 3.73
CA PHE A 109 -2.39 -15.79 2.46
C PHE A 109 -1.16 -15.62 1.57
N HIS A 110 -0.46 -14.50 1.72
CA HIS A 110 0.79 -14.21 1.05
C HIS A 110 1.89 -13.93 2.09
N THR A 111 3.14 -14.16 1.70
CA THR A 111 4.31 -13.88 2.55
C THR A 111 5.15 -12.80 1.89
N GLY A 112 5.17 -11.62 2.48
CA GLY A 112 6.01 -10.51 2.06
C GLY A 112 7.49 -10.72 2.35
N ILE A 113 8.29 -9.70 2.09
CA ILE A 113 9.73 -9.70 2.38
C ILE A 113 10.00 -9.70 3.88
N ALA A 114 9.31 -8.84 4.64
CA ALA A 114 9.40 -8.66 6.08
C ALA A 114 8.04 -8.95 6.75
N PRO A 115 7.61 -10.23 6.80
CA PRO A 115 6.28 -10.61 7.26
C PRO A 115 6.00 -10.30 8.75
N GLY A 116 7.05 -10.13 9.55
CA GLY A 116 6.95 -9.77 10.97
C GLY A 116 6.94 -8.27 11.25
N ALA A 117 7.15 -7.42 10.23
CA ALA A 117 7.13 -5.97 10.40
C ALA A 117 5.70 -5.41 10.53
N ASN A 118 5.60 -4.25 11.17
CA ASN A 118 4.43 -3.39 11.17
C ASN A 118 4.43 -2.49 9.94
N VAL A 119 3.27 -1.92 9.61
CA VAL A 119 3.10 -0.98 8.50
C VAL A 119 2.36 0.27 8.95
N ILE A 120 2.77 1.42 8.43
CA ILE A 120 2.05 2.70 8.53
C ILE A 120 1.74 3.14 7.10
N PRO A 121 0.48 3.07 6.64
CA PRO A 121 0.09 3.65 5.38
C PRO A 121 0.05 5.18 5.48
N ILE A 122 0.75 5.82 4.56
CA ILE A 122 0.80 7.27 4.42
C ILE A 122 0.29 7.62 3.03
N LYS A 123 -0.96 8.07 2.97
CA LYS A 123 -1.62 8.40 1.71
C LYS A 123 -1.14 9.78 1.25
N VAL A 124 -0.29 9.79 0.23
CA VAL A 124 0.20 11.01 -0.47
C VAL A 124 -0.27 11.08 -1.92
N LEU A 125 -0.78 9.97 -2.43
CA LEU A 125 -1.39 9.86 -3.75
C LEU A 125 -2.92 9.70 -3.61
N SER A 126 -3.65 10.44 -4.42
CA SER A 126 -5.11 10.30 -4.54
C SER A 126 -5.51 8.94 -5.10
N ASN A 127 -6.79 8.63 -5.06
CA ASN A 127 -7.38 7.39 -5.61
C ASN A 127 -7.14 7.24 -7.13
N ARG A 128 -6.74 8.33 -7.81
CA ARG A 128 -6.34 8.34 -9.23
C ARG A 128 -4.82 8.19 -9.45
N GLY A 129 -4.04 8.00 -8.38
CA GLY A 129 -2.57 7.86 -8.42
C GLY A 129 -1.80 9.18 -8.57
N GLY A 130 -2.49 10.32 -8.60
CA GLY A 130 -1.86 11.65 -8.63
C GLY A 130 -1.65 12.22 -7.23
N GLY A 131 -0.52 12.89 -6.99
CA GLY A 131 -0.22 13.58 -5.75
C GLY A 131 0.57 14.86 -5.99
N SER A 132 0.73 15.69 -4.95
CA SER A 132 1.52 16.92 -5.01
C SER A 132 2.86 16.74 -4.31
N PHE A 133 3.88 17.49 -4.76
CA PHE A 133 5.16 17.54 -4.06
C PHE A 133 5.02 18.10 -2.63
N SER A 134 4.05 18.97 -2.38
CA SER A 134 3.75 19.46 -1.04
C SER A 134 3.29 18.32 -0.12
N ALA A 135 2.35 17.47 -0.56
CA ALA A 135 1.88 16.34 0.22
C ALA A 135 3.02 15.36 0.54
N ILE A 136 3.90 15.09 -0.43
CA ILE A 136 5.08 14.23 -0.21
C ILE A 136 6.04 14.86 0.80
N ARG A 137 6.36 16.16 0.65
CA ARG A 137 7.22 16.88 1.60
C ARG A 137 6.64 16.83 3.02
N ASP A 138 5.36 17.13 3.16
CA ASP A 138 4.69 17.21 4.47
C ASP A 138 4.62 15.81 5.12
N ALA A 139 4.40 14.76 4.32
CA ALA A 139 4.49 13.37 4.78
C ALA A 139 5.89 12.98 5.24
N LEU A 140 6.93 13.35 4.49
CA LEU A 140 8.32 13.08 4.88
C LEU A 140 8.67 13.79 6.20
N GLN A 141 8.25 15.05 6.34
CA GLN A 141 8.45 15.80 7.56
C GLN A 141 7.77 15.11 8.75
N TRP A 142 6.51 14.71 8.58
CA TRP A 142 5.77 13.97 9.60
C TRP A 142 6.46 12.66 9.98
N VAL A 143 6.97 11.88 9.01
CA VAL A 143 7.71 10.63 9.32
C VAL A 143 8.96 10.91 10.15
N ILE A 144 9.71 11.97 9.84
CA ILE A 144 10.92 12.35 10.59
C ILE A 144 10.57 12.74 12.02
N GLU A 145 9.53 13.54 12.22
CA GLU A 145 9.06 13.98 13.53
C GLU A 145 8.55 12.79 14.36
N SER A 146 7.69 11.96 13.78
CA SER A 146 7.14 10.78 14.44
C SER A 146 8.23 9.74 14.76
N LYS A 147 9.31 9.65 13.96
CA LYS A 147 10.47 8.75 14.20
C LYS A 147 11.25 9.10 15.45
N SER A 148 11.21 10.36 15.88
CA SER A 148 11.80 10.76 17.16
C SER A 148 11.08 10.13 18.37
N THR A 149 9.88 9.59 18.16
CA THR A 149 8.99 9.10 19.23
C THR A 149 8.80 7.58 19.19
N SER A 150 8.96 6.95 18.01
CA SER A 150 8.72 5.53 17.75
C SER A 150 9.76 4.98 16.77
N HIS A 151 10.34 3.80 17.03
CA HIS A 151 11.43 3.20 16.25
C HIS A 151 11.08 2.88 14.77
N TYR A 152 11.02 3.89 13.90
CA TYR A 152 10.75 3.74 12.46
C TYR A 152 12.02 3.45 11.67
N CYS A 153 12.13 2.25 11.10
CA CYS A 153 13.38 1.78 10.49
C CYS A 153 13.41 2.00 8.96
N CYS A 154 12.28 1.93 8.25
CA CYS A 154 12.27 2.05 6.79
C CYS A 154 11.14 2.93 6.26
N LEU A 155 11.52 3.88 5.41
CA LEU A 155 10.64 4.67 4.57
C LEU A 155 10.66 4.06 3.16
N TYR A 156 9.49 3.77 2.59
CA TYR A 156 9.37 3.28 1.23
C TYR A 156 8.44 4.21 0.44
N VAL A 157 8.96 4.80 -0.63
CA VAL A 157 8.23 5.65 -1.58
C VAL A 157 8.32 4.98 -2.94
N PHE A 158 7.19 4.66 -3.58
CA PHE A 158 7.18 4.11 -4.92
C PHE A 158 6.55 5.11 -5.91
N ARG A 159 7.25 5.34 -7.03
CA ARG A 159 6.66 5.72 -8.31
C ARG A 159 7.49 5.11 -9.42
#